data_AF-A0A847L7E7-F1
#
_entry.id   AF-A0A847L7E7-F1
#
_cell.length_a   1.000
_cell.length_b   1.000
_cell.length_c   1.000
_cell.angle_alpha   90.00
_cell.angle_beta   90.00
_cell.angle_gamma   90.00
#
_symmetry.space_group_name_H-M   'P 1'
#
loop_
_entity.id
_entity.type
_entity.pdbx_description
1 polymer ?
#
loop_
_entity_poly.entity_id
_entity_poly.type
_entity_poly.pdbx_seq_one_letter_code
_entity_poly.pdbx_strand_id
1 'polypeptide(L)'
;MCNIDLTPKQRQLRKEYNRLRQEFAKYFSLHQEMTMHKEPLLTALFLNKVGQKYYEVFCLQTELVMLKRKMELLQAYVNRNEKPNLISVDKTIEKEFEEYAKKIAEEARRLSIANEYLKAPILSKEDSKLLRELYYTIAKLLHPDVNPQVTEFEKVLFLKAQIAYEKSDLEELKQIMASIKLNDKNILINEESLESSIKNLRQRIANLKLKIEKLEQTFPFIHRDNLQNQEWIDNENEKSEERISQLSQDIEKYKNYITLLEEWQPTS
;
A
#
# COMPACT_ATOMS: atom_id res chain seq x y z
N MET A 1 -52.80 -18.45 6.64
CA MET A 1 -51.38 -18.50 6.26
C MET A 1 -51.32 -18.93 4.81
N CYS A 2 -51.14 -18.00 3.87
CA CYS A 2 -51.05 -18.32 2.45
C CYS A 2 -49.59 -18.70 2.16
N ASN A 3 -49.33 -20.00 1.96
CA ASN A 3 -48.03 -20.49 1.56
C ASN A 3 -47.86 -20.10 0.07
N ILE A 4 -47.12 -19.03 -0.20
CA ILE A 4 -46.84 -18.60 -1.58
C ILE A 4 -45.94 -19.66 -2.19
N ASP A 5 -46.51 -20.52 -3.03
CA ASP A 5 -45.75 -21.52 -3.77
C ASP A 5 -44.85 -20.80 -4.78
N LEU A 6 -43.57 -20.64 -4.42
CA LEU A 6 -42.58 -20.02 -5.30
C LEU A 6 -42.44 -20.82 -6.58
N THR A 7 -42.45 -20.15 -7.73
CA THR A 7 -42.21 -20.80 -9.03
C THR A 7 -40.82 -21.42 -9.07
N PRO A 8 -40.58 -22.47 -9.90
CA PRO A 8 -39.24 -23.04 -10.07
C PRO A 8 -38.18 -21.99 -10.42
N LYS A 9 -38.54 -21.01 -11.28
CA LYS A 9 -37.68 -19.89 -11.67
C LYS A 9 -37.33 -19.00 -10.47
N GLN A 10 -38.31 -18.64 -9.62
CA GLN A 10 -38.07 -17.85 -8.40
C GLN A 10 -37.13 -18.56 -7.43
N ARG A 11 -37.30 -19.88 -7.24
CA ARG A 11 -36.41 -20.68 -6.38
C ARG A 11 -34.98 -20.67 -6.90
N GLN A 12 -34.80 -20.82 -8.22
CA GLN A 12 -33.48 -20.80 -8.86
C GLN A 12 -32.80 -19.42 -8.73
N LEU A 13 -33.51 -18.33 -9.03
CA LEU A 13 -32.98 -16.98 -8.89
C LEU A 13 -32.59 -16.65 -7.45
N ARG A 14 -33.40 -17.06 -6.46
CA ARG A 14 -33.06 -16.87 -5.03
C ARG A 14 -31.82 -17.65 -4.62
N LYS A 15 -31.68 -18.90 -5.09
CA LYS A 15 -30.50 -19.72 -4.85
C LYS A 15 -29.25 -19.08 -5.43
N GLU A 16 -29.34 -18.58 -6.66
CA GLU A 16 -28.24 -17.87 -7.31
C GLU A 16 -27.87 -16.59 -6.57
N TYR A 17 -28.86 -15.74 -6.26
CA TYR A 17 -28.65 -14.50 -5.55
C TYR A 17 -27.96 -14.73 -4.20
N ASN A 18 -28.41 -15.72 -3.42
CA ASN A 18 -27.77 -16.07 -2.15
C ASN A 18 -26.34 -16.58 -2.33
N ARG A 19 -26.04 -17.34 -3.39
CA ARG A 19 -24.67 -17.74 -3.74
C ARG A 19 -23.80 -16.52 -4.03
N LEU A 20 -24.28 -15.59 -4.87
CA LEU A 20 -23.55 -14.38 -5.23
C LEU A 20 -23.34 -13.45 -4.04
N ARG A 21 -24.29 -13.36 -3.11
CA ARG A 21 -24.14 -12.62 -1.85
C ARG A 21 -22.96 -13.13 -1.02
N GLN A 22 -22.82 -14.45 -0.90
CA GLN A 22 -21.70 -15.07 -0.20
C GLN A 22 -20.39 -14.84 -0.94
N GLU A 23 -20.40 -15.00 -2.26
CA GLU A 23 -19.22 -14.77 -3.11
C GLU A 23 -18.74 -13.32 -3.04
N PHE A 24 -19.65 -12.35 -3.11
CA PHE A 24 -19.34 -10.94 -2.94
C PHE A 24 -18.72 -10.66 -1.58
N ALA A 25 -19.36 -11.10 -0.49
CA ALA A 25 -18.84 -10.89 0.86
C ALA A 25 -17.42 -11.48 1.01
N LYS A 26 -17.18 -12.66 0.42
CA LYS A 26 -15.86 -13.31 0.42
C LYS A 26 -14.81 -12.44 -0.28
N TYR A 27 -15.05 -12.02 -1.52
CA TYR A 27 -14.07 -11.23 -2.27
C TYR A 27 -13.91 -9.81 -1.71
N PHE A 28 -14.99 -9.23 -1.21
CA PHE A 28 -14.94 -7.94 -0.54
C PHE A 28 -14.05 -8.01 0.70
N SER A 29 -14.30 -8.96 1.61
CA SER A 29 -13.49 -9.12 2.82
C SER A 29 -12.05 -9.50 2.50
N LEU A 30 -11.80 -10.33 1.49
CA LEU A 30 -10.44 -10.63 1.03
C LEU A 30 -9.72 -9.37 0.54
N HIS A 31 -10.38 -8.55 -0.27
CA HIS A 31 -9.80 -7.28 -0.73
C HIS A 31 -9.46 -6.37 0.45
N GLN A 32 -10.37 -6.23 1.43
CA GLN A 32 -10.12 -5.42 2.62
C GLN A 32 -8.97 -5.99 3.48
N GLU A 33 -8.90 -7.31 3.65
CA GLU A 33 -7.77 -7.96 4.33
C GLU A 33 -6.44 -7.64 3.64
N MET A 34 -6.43 -7.70 2.29
CA MET A 34 -5.24 -7.37 1.51
C MET A 34 -4.82 -5.93 1.73
N THR A 35 -5.72 -4.96 1.59
CA THR A 35 -5.38 -3.54 1.66
C THR A 35 -5.12 -3.03 3.09
N MET A 36 -5.88 -3.49 4.08
CA MET A 36 -5.80 -2.95 5.44
C MET A 36 -4.76 -3.64 6.31
N HIS A 37 -4.43 -4.91 6.04
CA HIS A 37 -3.52 -5.70 6.88
C HIS A 37 -2.32 -6.23 6.13
N LYS A 38 -2.52 -6.91 4.99
CA LYS A 38 -1.40 -7.57 4.30
C LYS A 38 -0.47 -6.58 3.62
N GLU A 39 -1.02 -5.53 3.00
CA GLU A 39 -0.23 -4.51 2.30
C GLU A 39 0.66 -3.71 3.26
N PRO A 40 0.17 -3.16 4.40
CA PRO A 40 1.04 -2.51 5.38
C PRO A 40 2.12 -3.45 5.93
N LEU A 41 1.75 -4.71 6.25
CA LEU A 41 2.70 -5.71 6.75
C LEU A 41 3.80 -6.03 5.73
N LEU A 42 3.42 -6.37 4.49
CA LEU A 42 4.38 -6.71 3.45
C LEU A 42 5.25 -5.50 3.07
N THR A 43 4.68 -4.31 3.04
CA THR A 43 5.43 -3.06 2.83
C THR A 43 6.48 -2.89 3.93
N ALA A 44 6.08 -3.05 5.19
CA ALA A 44 6.99 -2.89 6.31
C ALA A 44 8.11 -3.94 6.31
N LEU A 45 7.78 -5.21 6.04
CA LEU A 45 8.75 -6.29 5.90
C LEU A 45 9.74 -6.03 4.76
N PHE A 46 9.25 -5.61 3.59
CA PHE A 46 10.11 -5.28 2.45
C PHE A 46 11.08 -4.14 2.78
N LEU A 47 10.53 -3.05 3.34
CA LEU A 47 11.30 -1.86 3.66
C LEU A 47 12.38 -2.13 4.71
N ASN A 48 12.09 -2.98 5.69
CA ASN A 48 13.05 -3.38 6.72
C ASN A 48 14.12 -4.36 6.20
N LYS A 49 13.75 -5.32 5.34
CA LYS A 49 14.67 -6.36 4.85
C LYS A 49 15.63 -5.90 3.76
N VAL A 50 15.15 -5.07 2.83
CA VAL A 50 15.93 -4.62 1.65
C VAL A 50 15.79 -3.11 1.39
N GLY A 51 14.64 -2.51 1.75
CA GLY A 51 14.35 -1.12 1.40
C GLY A 51 15.29 -0.10 2.06
N GLN A 52 15.84 -0.38 3.24
CA GLN A 52 16.82 0.51 3.88
C GLN A 52 18.07 0.69 3.01
N LYS A 53 18.58 -0.40 2.42
CA LYS A 53 19.75 -0.35 1.53
C LYS A 53 19.39 0.31 0.20
N TYR A 54 18.20 0.07 -0.34
CA TYR A 54 17.72 0.77 -1.55
C TYR A 54 17.62 2.28 -1.34
N TYR A 55 17.14 2.71 -0.18
CA TYR A 55 17.11 4.11 0.21
C TYR A 55 18.51 4.71 0.30
N GLU A 56 19.45 4.00 0.93
CA GLU A 56 20.86 4.45 1.01
C GLU A 56 21.49 4.60 -0.38
N VAL A 57 21.30 3.60 -1.26
CA VAL A 57 21.71 3.67 -2.66
C VAL A 57 21.10 4.91 -3.35
N PHE A 58 19.80 5.15 -3.16
CA PHE A 58 19.11 6.30 -3.77
C PHE A 58 19.68 7.65 -3.29
N CYS A 59 19.96 7.78 -1.99
CA CYS A 59 20.58 8.97 -1.40
C CYS A 59 21.97 9.23 -2.02
N LEU A 60 22.83 8.22 -2.05
CA LEU A 60 24.18 8.35 -2.59
C LEU A 60 24.17 8.62 -4.11
N GLN A 61 23.26 8.00 -4.86
CA GLN A 61 23.09 8.31 -6.29
C GLN A 61 22.70 9.77 -6.51
N THR A 62 21.78 10.28 -5.70
CA THR A 62 21.35 11.68 -5.77
C THR A 62 22.50 12.62 -5.44
N GLU A 63 23.26 12.33 -4.37
CA GLU A 63 24.45 13.11 -3.99
C GLU A 63 25.49 13.12 -5.12
N LEU A 64 25.77 11.97 -5.73
CA LEU A 64 26.74 11.88 -6.82
C LEU A 64 26.32 12.72 -8.04
N VAL A 65 25.03 12.68 -8.41
CA VAL A 65 24.51 13.50 -9.52
C VAL A 65 24.60 14.99 -9.19
N MET A 66 24.27 15.36 -7.95
CA MET A 66 24.40 16.73 -7.45
C MET A 66 25.85 17.23 -7.50
N LEU A 67 26.82 16.41 -7.06
CA LEU A 67 28.24 16.75 -7.11
C LEU A 67 28.76 16.89 -8.54
N LYS A 68 28.39 15.97 -9.44
CA LYS A 68 28.73 16.07 -10.86
C LYS A 68 28.24 17.39 -11.46
N ARG A 69 26.99 17.75 -11.15
CA ARG A 69 26.39 18.99 -11.61
C ARG A 69 27.09 20.22 -11.02
N LYS A 70 27.43 20.19 -9.73
CA LYS A 70 28.21 21.27 -9.07
C LYS A 70 29.58 21.44 -9.74
N MET A 71 30.27 20.34 -10.00
CA MET A 71 31.56 20.34 -10.69
C MET A 71 31.46 20.95 -12.10
N GLU A 72 30.44 20.61 -12.88
CA GLU A 72 30.20 21.20 -14.20
C GLU A 72 30.05 22.73 -14.14
N LEU A 73 29.28 23.23 -13.18
CA LEU A 73 29.06 24.66 -12.99
C LEU A 73 30.37 25.38 -12.62
N LEU A 74 31.17 24.81 -11.72
CA LEU A 74 32.48 25.35 -11.33
C LEU A 74 33.47 25.32 -12.50
N GLN A 75 33.55 24.19 -13.22
CA GLN A 75 34.43 24.03 -14.38
C GLN A 75 34.12 25.06 -15.47
N ALA A 76 32.86 25.47 -15.64
CA ALA A 76 32.49 26.50 -16.59
C ALA A 76 33.13 27.87 -16.27
N TYR A 77 33.31 28.22 -15.00
CA TYR A 77 34.05 29.43 -14.60
C TYR A 77 35.53 29.30 -14.93
N VAL A 78 36.15 28.18 -14.55
CA VAL A 78 37.57 27.89 -14.85
C VAL A 78 37.85 27.97 -16.34
N ASN A 79 36.97 27.40 -17.18
CA ASN A 79 37.11 27.42 -18.63
C ASN A 79 37.00 28.85 -19.23
N ARG A 80 36.37 29.79 -18.53
CA ARG A 80 36.31 31.21 -18.89
C ARG A 80 37.44 32.04 -18.26
N ASN A 81 38.37 31.39 -17.56
CA ASN A 81 39.41 32.01 -16.73
C ASN A 81 38.83 32.95 -15.64
N GLU A 82 37.64 32.64 -15.12
CA GLU A 82 36.94 33.41 -14.10
C GLU A 82 37.03 32.71 -12.74
N LYS A 83 37.20 33.48 -11.66
CA LYS A 83 37.11 32.92 -10.31
C LYS A 83 35.70 32.36 -10.08
N PRO A 84 35.54 31.10 -9.64
CA PRO A 84 34.22 30.51 -9.41
C PRO A 84 33.40 31.27 -8.36
N ASN A 85 32.12 31.53 -8.68
CA ASN A 85 31.17 32.11 -7.74
C ASN A 85 30.39 31.01 -7.02
N LEU A 86 30.89 30.61 -5.84
CA LEU A 86 30.33 29.50 -5.05
C LEU A 86 28.87 29.76 -4.65
N ILE A 87 28.55 30.99 -4.25
CA ILE A 87 27.19 31.36 -3.81
C ILE A 87 26.17 31.16 -4.95
N SER A 88 26.51 31.55 -6.18
CA SER A 88 25.59 31.34 -7.32
C SER A 88 25.49 29.88 -7.72
N VAL A 89 26.58 29.12 -7.62
CA VAL A 89 26.59 27.68 -7.90
C VAL A 89 25.72 26.94 -6.90
N ASP A 90 25.92 27.15 -5.59
CA ASP A 90 25.16 26.47 -4.55
C ASP A 90 23.66 26.78 -4.64
N LYS A 91 23.28 28.05 -4.87
CA LYS A 91 21.87 28.41 -5.12
C LYS A 91 21.27 27.72 -6.35
N THR A 92 22.06 27.52 -7.39
CA THR A 92 21.60 26.81 -8.59
C THR A 92 21.36 25.34 -8.28
N ILE A 93 22.29 24.71 -7.54
CA ILE A 93 22.17 23.32 -7.09
C ILE A 93 20.95 23.13 -6.17
N GLU A 94 20.78 23.97 -5.15
CA GLU A 94 19.63 23.90 -4.24
C GLU A 94 18.31 23.92 -5.01
N LYS A 95 18.19 24.81 -6.01
CA LYS A 95 17.00 24.91 -6.85
C LYS A 95 16.82 23.71 -7.78
N GLU A 96 17.89 23.22 -8.42
CA GLU A 96 17.82 22.07 -9.33
C GLU A 96 17.49 20.76 -8.58
N PHE A 97 17.87 20.65 -7.31
CA PHE A 97 17.74 19.42 -6.52
C PHE A 97 16.68 19.45 -5.41
N GLU A 98 15.89 20.53 -5.29
CA GLU A 98 14.84 20.67 -4.28
C GLU A 98 13.85 19.48 -4.27
N GLU A 99 13.43 19.05 -5.46
CA GLU A 99 12.46 17.96 -5.60
C GLU A 99 13.04 16.60 -5.21
N TYR A 100 14.35 16.42 -5.36
CA TYR A 100 15.04 15.21 -4.88
C TYR A 100 15.13 15.21 -3.35
N ALA A 101 15.41 16.37 -2.73
CA ALA A 101 15.43 16.49 -1.27
C ALA A 101 14.06 16.15 -0.65
N LYS A 102 12.96 16.60 -1.28
CA LYS A 102 11.59 16.23 -0.87
C LYS A 102 11.36 14.71 -0.93
N LYS A 103 11.79 14.06 -2.02
CA LYS A 103 11.67 12.60 -2.19
C LYS A 103 12.49 11.82 -1.17
N ILE A 104 13.72 12.25 -0.89
CA ILE A 104 14.57 11.63 0.16
C ILE A 104 13.86 11.72 1.52
N ALA A 105 13.33 12.89 1.87
CA ALA A 105 12.59 13.05 3.13
C ALA A 105 11.32 12.19 3.19
N GLU A 106 10.63 11.99 2.05
CA GLU A 106 9.45 11.13 1.97
C GLU A 106 9.79 9.65 2.17
N GLU A 107 10.80 9.12 1.49
CA GLU A 107 11.24 7.74 1.66
C GLU A 107 11.80 7.48 3.07
N ALA A 108 12.51 8.44 3.65
CA ALA A 108 12.96 8.36 5.04
C ALA A 108 11.80 8.21 6.02
N ARG A 109 10.73 9.01 5.84
CA ARG A 109 9.51 8.92 6.65
C ARG A 109 8.82 7.57 6.45
N ARG A 110 8.75 7.09 5.21
CA ARG A 110 8.15 5.80 4.87
C ARG A 110 8.89 4.64 5.55
N LEU A 111 10.22 4.66 5.56
CA LEU A 111 11.05 3.72 6.33
C LEU A 111 10.79 3.79 7.84
N SER A 112 10.66 5.01 8.39
CA SER A 112 10.36 5.20 9.81
C SER A 112 9.03 4.58 10.20
N ILE A 113 7.97 4.86 9.43
CA ILE A 113 6.62 4.31 9.65
C ILE A 113 6.64 2.77 9.56
N ALA A 114 7.36 2.20 8.58
CA ALA A 114 7.51 0.76 8.45
C ALA A 114 8.18 0.12 9.68
N ASN A 115 9.24 0.75 10.19
CA ASN A 115 9.93 0.26 11.38
C ASN A 115 9.07 0.37 12.65
N GLU A 116 8.28 1.42 12.79
CA GLU A 116 7.31 1.56 13.89
C GLU A 116 6.20 0.50 13.79
N TYR A 117 5.70 0.24 12.59
CA TYR A 117 4.66 -0.75 12.34
C TYR A 117 5.09 -2.15 12.81
N LEU A 118 6.31 -2.58 12.50
CA LEU A 118 6.82 -3.91 12.92
C LEU A 118 7.08 -4.03 14.43
N LYS A 119 7.21 -2.90 15.15
CA LYS A 119 7.35 -2.88 16.61
C LYS A 119 6.00 -2.93 17.33
N ALA A 120 4.90 -2.66 16.62
CA ALA A 120 3.57 -2.67 17.22
C ALA A 120 3.17 -4.09 17.65
N PRO A 121 2.35 -4.23 18.71
CA PRO A 121 1.82 -5.52 19.11
C PRO A 121 1.03 -6.17 17.96
N ILE A 122 1.35 -7.42 17.64
CA ILE A 122 0.66 -8.18 16.61
C ILE A 122 -0.36 -9.08 17.30
N LEU A 123 -1.57 -9.17 16.74
CA LEU A 123 -2.58 -10.12 17.21
C LEU A 123 -2.06 -11.56 17.12
N SER A 124 -2.55 -12.42 18.01
CA SER A 124 -2.31 -13.87 17.90
C SER A 124 -2.86 -14.42 16.59
N LYS A 125 -2.43 -15.64 16.21
CA LYS A 125 -2.95 -16.30 14.99
C LYS A 125 -4.45 -16.58 15.11
N GLU A 126 -4.88 -16.96 16.30
CA GLU A 126 -6.27 -17.23 16.67
C GLU A 126 -7.10 -15.95 16.59
N ASP A 127 -6.63 -14.86 17.20
CA ASP A 127 -7.34 -13.57 17.19
C ASP A 127 -7.41 -12.99 15.78
N SER A 128 -6.33 -13.08 15.01
CA SER A 128 -6.31 -12.64 13.60
C SER A 128 -7.31 -13.43 12.74
N LYS A 129 -7.45 -14.74 13.01
CA LYS A 129 -8.46 -15.57 12.34
C LYS A 129 -9.86 -15.13 12.73
N LEU A 130 -10.13 -14.95 14.02
CA LEU A 130 -11.43 -14.52 14.51
C LEU A 130 -11.82 -13.13 13.98
N LEU A 131 -10.86 -12.19 13.95
CA LEU A 131 -11.03 -10.85 13.38
C LEU A 131 -11.60 -10.91 11.95
N ARG A 132 -11.01 -11.77 11.09
CA ARG A 132 -11.44 -11.96 9.70
C ARG A 132 -12.80 -12.62 9.59
N GLU A 133 -13.07 -13.62 10.41
CA GLU A 133 -14.36 -14.33 10.41
C GLU A 133 -15.51 -13.42 10.85
N LEU A 134 -15.29 -12.61 11.88
CA LEU A 134 -16.24 -11.59 12.32
C LEU A 134 -16.47 -10.55 11.23
N TYR A 135 -15.41 -9.99 10.66
CA TYR A 135 -15.53 -8.98 9.60
C TYR A 135 -16.26 -9.50 8.36
N TYR A 136 -15.94 -10.72 7.90
CA TYR A 136 -16.67 -11.38 6.81
C TYR A 136 -18.16 -11.50 7.11
N THR A 137 -18.50 -11.92 8.32
CA THR A 137 -19.88 -12.11 8.73
C THR A 137 -20.63 -10.76 8.80
N ILE A 138 -20.00 -9.71 9.35
CA ILE A 138 -20.56 -8.36 9.37
C ILE A 138 -20.77 -7.84 7.94
N ALA A 139 -19.77 -7.97 7.05
CA ALA A 139 -19.90 -7.54 5.65
C ALA A 139 -21.05 -8.28 4.94
N LYS A 140 -21.18 -9.59 5.16
CA LYS A 140 -22.29 -10.37 4.61
C LYS A 140 -23.66 -9.90 5.12
N LEU A 141 -23.76 -9.41 6.36
CA LEU A 141 -25.01 -8.99 6.99
C LEU A 141 -25.38 -7.52 6.73
N LEU A 142 -24.40 -6.63 6.65
CA LEU A 142 -24.61 -5.18 6.65
C LEU A 142 -24.18 -4.47 5.37
N HIS A 143 -23.46 -5.13 4.45
CA HIS A 143 -23.02 -4.44 3.23
C HIS A 143 -24.21 -4.08 2.33
N PRO A 144 -24.36 -2.81 1.89
CA PRO A 144 -25.51 -2.37 1.09
C PRO A 144 -25.73 -3.15 -0.21
N ASP A 145 -24.64 -3.52 -0.90
CA ASP A 145 -24.73 -4.33 -2.14
C ASP A 145 -25.28 -5.74 -1.93
N VAL A 146 -25.03 -6.31 -0.75
CA VAL A 146 -25.47 -7.66 -0.37
C VAL A 146 -26.86 -7.60 0.25
N ASN A 147 -27.20 -6.46 0.85
CA ASN A 147 -28.42 -6.23 1.62
C ASN A 147 -29.03 -4.87 1.25
N PRO A 148 -29.86 -4.81 0.20
CA PRO A 148 -30.44 -3.54 -0.25
C PRO A 148 -31.34 -2.85 0.79
N GLN A 149 -31.84 -3.59 1.79
CA GLN A 149 -32.71 -3.11 2.86
C GLN A 149 -31.94 -2.83 4.17
N VAL A 150 -30.69 -2.37 4.07
CA VAL A 150 -29.94 -1.90 5.24
C VAL A 150 -30.44 -0.53 5.67
N THR A 151 -30.69 -0.40 6.96
CA THR A 151 -31.07 0.86 7.61
C THR A 151 -29.87 1.79 7.72
N GLU A 152 -30.11 3.09 7.93
CA GLU A 152 -29.02 4.05 8.17
C GLU A 152 -28.17 3.67 9.39
N PHE A 153 -28.79 3.13 10.44
CA PHE A 153 -28.07 2.62 11.61
C PHE A 153 -27.14 1.45 11.25
N GLU A 154 -27.58 0.51 10.42
CA GLU A 154 -26.77 -0.61 9.95
C GLU A 154 -25.61 -0.18 9.04
N LYS A 155 -25.81 0.87 8.22
CA LYS A 155 -24.73 1.47 7.44
C LYS A 155 -23.66 2.09 8.36
N VAL A 156 -24.07 2.83 9.39
CA VAL A 156 -23.15 3.39 10.39
C VAL A 156 -22.41 2.28 11.14
N LEU A 157 -23.10 1.21 11.53
CA LEU A 157 -22.45 0.04 12.14
C LEU A 157 -21.41 -0.60 11.21
N PHE A 158 -21.72 -0.72 9.91
CA PHE A 158 -20.77 -1.25 8.95
C PHE A 158 -19.53 -0.35 8.81
N LEU A 159 -19.70 0.97 8.75
CA LEU A 159 -18.56 1.91 8.72
C LEU A 159 -17.69 1.77 9.98
N LYS A 160 -18.31 1.66 11.16
CA LYS A 160 -17.58 1.39 12.40
C LYS A 160 -16.82 0.07 12.34
N ALA A 161 -17.42 -0.98 11.76
CA ALA A 161 -16.76 -2.26 11.59
C ALA A 161 -15.55 -2.17 10.64
N GLN A 162 -15.61 -1.34 9.60
CA GLN A 162 -14.44 -1.11 8.72
C GLN A 162 -13.28 -0.47 9.49
N ILE A 163 -13.57 0.54 10.31
CA ILE A 163 -12.56 1.23 11.13
C ILE A 163 -11.98 0.28 12.19
N ALA A 164 -12.84 -0.49 12.86
CA ALA A 164 -12.43 -1.48 13.85
C ALA A 164 -11.56 -2.58 13.22
N TYR A 165 -11.95 -3.05 12.02
CA TYR A 165 -11.17 -4.01 11.26
C TYR A 165 -9.78 -3.46 10.91
N GLU A 166 -9.72 -2.27 10.31
CA GLU A 166 -8.45 -1.61 9.96
C GLU A 166 -7.49 -1.46 11.16
N LYS A 167 -8.03 -1.10 12.32
CA LYS A 167 -7.26 -0.95 13.57
C LYS A 167 -6.95 -2.26 14.28
N SER A 168 -7.37 -3.40 13.73
CA SER A 168 -7.28 -4.72 14.38
C SER A 168 -7.98 -4.76 15.75
N ASP A 169 -9.04 -3.96 15.93
CA ASP A 169 -9.82 -3.88 17.16
C ASP A 169 -10.86 -5.01 17.21
N LEU A 170 -10.40 -6.15 17.74
CA LEU A 170 -11.21 -7.36 17.84
C LEU A 170 -12.41 -7.18 18.80
N GLU A 171 -12.25 -6.43 19.89
CA GLU A 171 -13.31 -6.23 20.87
C GLU A 171 -14.43 -5.36 20.31
N GLU A 172 -14.11 -4.27 19.61
CA GLU A 172 -15.11 -3.46 18.93
C GLU A 172 -15.87 -4.28 17.87
N LEU A 173 -15.18 -5.13 17.09
CA LEU A 173 -15.85 -6.01 16.13
C LEU A 173 -16.80 -7.02 16.78
N LYS A 174 -16.43 -7.58 17.95
CA LYS A 174 -17.32 -8.45 18.74
C LYS A 174 -18.55 -7.69 19.21
N GLN A 175 -18.39 -6.45 19.70
CA GLN A 175 -19.50 -5.61 20.15
C GLN A 175 -20.45 -5.24 19.00
N ILE A 176 -19.89 -4.88 17.84
CA ILE A 176 -20.68 -4.61 16.64
C ILE A 176 -21.46 -5.87 16.24
N MET A 177 -20.81 -7.03 16.18
CA MET A 177 -21.46 -8.30 15.85
C MET A 177 -22.64 -8.59 16.80
N ALA A 178 -22.45 -8.42 18.10
CA ALA A 178 -23.50 -8.62 19.11
C ALA A 178 -24.67 -7.63 18.96
N SER A 179 -24.41 -6.44 18.42
CA SER A 179 -25.42 -5.40 18.19
C SER A 179 -26.26 -5.64 16.93
N ILE A 180 -25.83 -6.54 16.03
CA ILE A 180 -26.57 -6.86 14.81
C ILE A 180 -27.76 -7.75 15.18
N LYS A 181 -28.97 -7.22 14.98
CA LYS A 181 -30.19 -8.03 15.09
C LYS A 181 -30.25 -9.01 13.92
N LEU A 182 -30.16 -10.31 14.23
CA LEU A 182 -30.40 -11.40 13.26
C LEU A 182 -31.90 -11.50 12.96
N ASN A 183 -32.42 -10.53 12.21
CA ASN A 183 -33.70 -10.73 11.56
C ASN A 183 -33.45 -11.47 10.25
N ASP A 184 -34.18 -12.55 10.01
CA ASP A 184 -34.33 -13.12 8.67
C ASP A 184 -34.99 -12.04 7.81
N LYS A 185 -34.17 -11.15 7.24
CA LYS A 185 -34.58 -10.27 6.15
C LYS A 185 -34.82 -11.18 4.95
N ASN A 186 -35.94 -11.88 4.98
CA ASN A 186 -36.50 -12.59 3.84
C ASN A 186 -36.83 -11.52 2.82
N ILE A 187 -35.85 -11.24 1.96
CA ILE A 187 -36.02 -10.24 0.93
C ILE A 187 -37.02 -10.83 -0.07
N LEU A 188 -38.29 -10.50 0.10
CA LEU A 188 -39.35 -10.75 -0.87
C LEU A 188 -39.13 -9.78 -2.04
N ILE A 189 -38.06 -10.03 -2.81
CA ILE A 189 -37.76 -9.33 -4.06
C ILE A 189 -38.63 -9.97 -5.14
N ASN A 190 -39.35 -9.16 -5.92
CA ASN A 190 -40.04 -9.64 -7.13
C ASN A 190 -39.01 -10.11 -8.19
N GLU A 191 -39.42 -10.92 -9.17
CA GLU A 191 -38.47 -11.58 -10.09
C GLU A 191 -37.57 -10.60 -10.86
N GLU A 192 -38.12 -9.50 -11.39
CA GLU A 192 -37.36 -8.50 -12.17
C GLU A 192 -36.30 -7.78 -11.33
N SER A 193 -36.62 -7.42 -10.07
CA SER A 193 -35.64 -6.80 -9.17
C SER A 193 -34.55 -7.80 -8.74
N LEU A 194 -34.87 -9.09 -8.69
CA LEU A 194 -33.90 -10.14 -8.36
C LEU A 194 -32.90 -10.38 -9.49
N GLU A 195 -33.36 -10.42 -10.75
CA GLU A 195 -32.49 -10.54 -11.93
C GLU A 195 -31.53 -9.35 -12.06
N SER A 196 -32.01 -8.12 -11.86
CA SER A 196 -31.17 -6.91 -11.83
C SER A 196 -30.12 -6.96 -10.71
N SER A 197 -30.52 -7.39 -9.50
CA SER A 197 -29.62 -7.53 -8.36
C SER A 197 -28.52 -8.58 -8.61
N ILE A 198 -28.88 -9.71 -9.24
CA ILE A 198 -27.93 -10.74 -9.68
C ILE A 198 -26.91 -10.16 -10.67
N LYS A 199 -27.37 -9.43 -11.69
CA LYS A 199 -26.50 -8.78 -12.68
C LYS A 199 -25.51 -7.82 -12.00
N ASN A 200 -26.00 -6.97 -11.10
CA ASN A 200 -25.17 -6.01 -10.37
C ASN A 200 -24.13 -6.72 -9.49
N LEU A 201 -24.52 -7.75 -8.73
CA LEU A 201 -23.59 -8.52 -7.91
C LEU A 201 -22.50 -9.19 -8.75
N ARG A 202 -22.87 -9.82 -9.88
CA ARG A 202 -21.88 -10.42 -10.81
C ARG A 202 -20.84 -9.40 -11.27
N GLN A 203 -21.28 -8.21 -11.68
CA GLN A 203 -20.38 -7.14 -12.11
C GLN A 203 -19.45 -6.67 -10.98
N ARG A 204 -19.99 -6.47 -9.77
CA ARG A 204 -19.18 -6.06 -8.62
C ARG A 204 -18.17 -7.12 -8.19
N ILE A 205 -18.56 -8.40 -8.21
CA ILE A 205 -17.65 -9.52 -7.96
C ILE A 205 -16.52 -9.56 -9.00
N ALA A 206 -16.84 -9.40 -10.29
CA ALA A 206 -15.83 -9.35 -11.34
C ALA A 206 -14.84 -8.20 -11.11
N ASN A 207 -15.34 -7.01 -10.76
CA ASN A 207 -14.48 -5.86 -10.44
C ASN A 207 -13.60 -6.12 -9.20
N LEU A 208 -14.12 -6.76 -8.15
CA LEU A 208 -13.33 -7.13 -6.97
C LEU A 208 -12.22 -8.13 -7.32
N LYS A 209 -12.52 -9.15 -8.14
CA LYS A 209 -11.52 -10.11 -8.62
C LYS A 209 -10.40 -9.42 -9.39
N LEU A 210 -10.73 -8.51 -10.32
CA LEU A 210 -9.75 -7.73 -11.06
C LEU A 210 -8.90 -6.84 -10.15
N LYS A 211 -9.50 -6.22 -9.13
CA LYS A 211 -8.74 -5.43 -8.14
C LYS A 211 -7.76 -6.31 -7.36
N ILE A 212 -8.19 -7.49 -6.90
CA ILE A 212 -7.34 -8.44 -6.18
C ILE A 212 -6.19 -8.92 -7.07
N GLU A 213 -6.48 -9.29 -8.32
CA GLU A 213 -5.45 -9.70 -9.29
C GLU A 213 -4.44 -8.58 -9.53
N LYS A 214 -4.91 -7.34 -9.71
CA LYS A 214 -4.02 -6.18 -9.83
C LYS A 214 -3.17 -5.97 -8.58
N LEU A 215 -3.74 -6.12 -7.38
CA LEU A 215 -2.99 -5.99 -6.13
C LEU A 215 -1.84 -7.02 -6.09
N GLU A 216 -2.10 -8.29 -6.41
CA GLU A 216 -1.07 -9.34 -6.44
C GLU A 216 0.10 -9.03 -7.41
N GLN A 217 -0.14 -8.25 -8.47
CA GLN A 217 0.88 -7.86 -9.45
C GLN A 217 1.56 -6.52 -9.13
N THR A 218 1.26 -5.90 -7.99
CA THR A 218 1.81 -4.60 -7.60
C THR A 218 2.57 -4.69 -6.29
N PHE A 219 3.43 -3.70 -6.03
CA PHE A 219 4.05 -3.55 -4.73
C PHE A 219 2.98 -3.41 -3.63
N PRO A 220 3.13 -4.07 -2.46
CA PRO A 220 4.24 -4.94 -2.06
C PRO A 220 4.05 -6.42 -2.41
N PHE A 221 2.88 -6.81 -2.93
CA PHE A 221 2.49 -8.21 -3.10
C PHE A 221 3.34 -8.99 -4.09
N ILE A 222 3.83 -8.33 -5.14
CA ILE A 222 4.75 -8.96 -6.11
C ILE A 222 6.01 -9.55 -5.45
N HIS A 223 6.41 -9.06 -4.27
CA HIS A 223 7.57 -9.54 -3.53
C HIS A 223 7.23 -10.50 -2.38
N ARG A 224 5.97 -10.92 -2.23
CA ARG A 224 5.52 -11.76 -1.10
C ARG A 224 6.38 -13.02 -0.93
N ASP A 225 6.61 -13.73 -2.03
CA ASP A 225 7.38 -14.98 -2.02
C ASP A 225 8.88 -14.71 -1.85
N ASN A 226 9.38 -13.63 -2.49
CA ASN A 226 10.76 -13.16 -2.32
C ASN A 226 11.10 -12.87 -0.85
N LEU A 227 10.18 -12.26 -0.10
CA LEU A 227 10.38 -11.92 1.32
C LEU A 227 10.45 -13.15 2.25
N GLN A 228 10.10 -14.34 1.76
CA GLN A 228 10.28 -15.61 2.47
C GLN A 228 11.57 -16.32 2.09
N ASN A 229 12.23 -15.90 0.99
CA ASN A 229 13.48 -16.47 0.52
C ASN A 229 14.67 -15.69 1.06
N GLN A 230 15.42 -16.29 2.00
CA GLN A 230 16.58 -15.66 2.61
C GLN A 230 17.72 -15.41 1.61
N GLU A 231 17.96 -16.34 0.69
CA GLU A 231 19.00 -16.19 -0.35
C GLU A 231 18.71 -14.99 -1.25
N TRP A 232 17.45 -14.78 -1.61
CA TRP A 232 17.06 -13.60 -2.38
C TRP A 232 17.32 -12.30 -1.61
N ILE A 233 16.98 -12.26 -0.32
CA ILE A 233 17.21 -11.08 0.54
C ILE A 233 18.70 -10.77 0.63
N ASP A 234 19.52 -11.79 0.89
CA ASP A 234 20.97 -11.64 1.05
C ASP A 234 21.61 -11.12 -0.23
N ASN A 235 21.24 -11.68 -1.39
CA ASN A 235 21.73 -11.26 -2.69
C ASN A 235 21.30 -9.82 -3.06
N GLU A 236 20.08 -9.39 -2.74
CA GLU A 236 19.67 -7.99 -2.99
C GLU A 236 20.39 -7.00 -2.07
N ASN A 237 20.67 -7.39 -0.83
CA ASN A 237 21.47 -6.59 0.10
C ASN A 237 22.94 -6.52 -0.34
N GLU A 238 23.55 -7.62 -0.76
CA GLU A 238 24.94 -7.66 -1.25
C GLU A 238 25.11 -6.75 -2.48
N LYS A 239 24.23 -6.86 -3.48
CA LYS A 239 24.22 -5.95 -4.64
C LYS A 239 24.11 -4.48 -4.22
N SER A 240 23.29 -4.19 -3.22
CA SER A 240 23.11 -2.83 -2.72
C SER A 240 24.37 -2.33 -2.00
N GLU A 241 25.03 -3.18 -1.23
CA GLU A 241 26.28 -2.86 -0.52
C GLU A 241 27.44 -2.63 -1.49
N GLU A 242 27.58 -3.45 -2.53
CA GLU A 242 28.53 -3.21 -3.62
C GLU A 242 28.27 -1.84 -4.26
N ARG A 243 27.00 -1.53 -4.53
CA ARG A 243 26.61 -0.25 -5.13
C ARG A 243 26.90 0.93 -4.20
N ILE A 244 26.62 0.80 -2.91
CA ILE A 244 26.93 1.81 -1.88
C ILE A 244 28.43 2.07 -1.82
N SER A 245 29.24 1.01 -1.83
CA SER A 245 30.70 1.11 -1.82
C SER A 245 31.22 1.87 -3.04
N GLN A 246 30.75 1.50 -4.25
CA GLN A 246 31.13 2.17 -5.49
C GLN A 246 30.71 3.65 -5.50
N LEU A 247 29.48 3.95 -5.11
CA LEU A 247 28.97 5.33 -5.07
C LEU A 247 29.74 6.18 -4.06
N SER A 248 30.03 5.64 -2.88
CA SER A 248 30.81 6.34 -1.86
C SER A 248 32.22 6.71 -2.35
N GLN A 249 32.89 5.78 -3.04
CA GLN A 249 34.20 6.06 -3.65
C GLN A 249 34.13 7.14 -4.73
N ASP A 250 33.09 7.12 -5.56
CA ASP A 250 32.94 8.12 -6.61
C ASP A 250 32.58 9.48 -6.03
N ILE A 251 31.70 9.55 -5.04
CA ILE A 251 31.39 10.77 -4.28
C ILE A 251 32.67 11.40 -3.73
N GLU A 252 33.54 10.60 -3.12
CA GLU A 252 34.80 11.09 -2.56
C GLU A 252 35.74 11.66 -3.64
N LYS A 253 35.86 11.00 -4.80
CA LYS A 253 36.63 11.53 -5.94
C LYS A 253 36.06 12.88 -6.41
N TYR A 254 34.75 12.98 -6.57
CA TYR A 254 34.11 14.23 -7.01
C TYR A 254 34.23 15.35 -5.99
N LYS A 255 34.14 15.06 -4.69
CA LYS A 255 34.41 16.04 -3.63
C LYS A 255 35.82 16.59 -3.73
N ASN A 256 36.82 15.73 -3.89
CA ASN A 256 38.21 16.14 -4.07
C ASN A 256 38.41 17.03 -5.31
N TYR A 257 37.80 16.70 -6.45
CA TYR A 257 37.87 17.55 -7.65
C TYR A 257 37.18 18.90 -7.44
N ILE A 258 36.02 18.92 -6.79
CA ILE A 258 35.31 20.16 -6.49
C ILE A 258 36.16 21.06 -5.61
N THR A 259 36.79 20.56 -4.55
CA THR A 259 37.68 21.36 -3.69
C THR A 259 38.79 22.04 -4.49
N LEU A 260 39.44 21.33 -5.42
CA LEU A 260 40.46 21.91 -6.30
C LEU A 260 39.89 23.03 -7.19
N LEU A 261 38.67 22.87 -7.71
CA LEU A 261 38.01 23.90 -8.52
C LEU A 261 37.58 25.11 -7.68
N GLU A 262 37.13 24.90 -6.46
CA GLU A 262 36.72 25.97 -5.54
C GLU A 262 37.92 26.87 -5.14
N GLU A 263 39.11 26.29 -5.04
CA GLU A 263 40.36 27.00 -4.71
C GLU A 263 41.04 27.66 -5.94
N TRP A 264 40.62 27.29 -7.15
CA TRP A 264 41.24 27.74 -8.40
C TRP A 264 41.24 29.27 -8.56
N GLN A 265 42.34 29.83 -9.09
CA GLN A 265 42.50 31.25 -9.39
C GLN A 265 42.88 31.47 -10.86
N PRO A 266 42.42 32.59 -11.48
CA PRO A 266 42.82 32.97 -12.84
C PRO A 266 44.33 33.12 -13.01
N THR A 267 44.87 32.57 -14.09
CA THR A 267 46.24 32.89 -14.50
C THR A 267 46.27 34.30 -15.10
N SER A 268 47.18 35.13 -14.57
CA SER A 268 47.40 36.54 -14.96
C SER A 268 47.93 36.69 -16.38
#